data_AF-A0A955FKZ9-F1
#
_entry.id   AF-A0A955FKZ9-F1
#
_cell.length_a   1.000
_cell.length_b   1.000
_cell.length_c   1.000
_cell.angle_alpha   90.00
_cell.angle_beta   90.00
_cell.angle_gamma   90.00
#
_symmetry.space_group_name_H-M   'P 1'
#
loop_
_entity.id
_entity.type
_entity.pdbx_description
1 polymer ?
#
loop_
_entity_poly.entity_id
_entity_poly.type
_entity_poly.pdbx_seq_one_letter_code
_entity_poly.pdbx_strand_id
1 'polypeptide(L)'
;MQSESTAELKQKPDSTIFNKLTQVLLPILTILGFGLTSFKRPELGLIFNLLAQIFWLYSSWRAWKEASQVGIFITTLFITAVVTFGVINYWFI
;
A
#
# COMPACT_ATOMS: atom_id res chain seq x y z
N MET A 1 30.77 -25.02 -19.71
CA MET A 1 30.01 -25.21 -18.45
C MET A 1 30.44 -24.10 -17.49
N GLN A 2 29.91 -22.87 -17.67
CA GLN A 2 30.05 -21.65 -16.81
C GLN A 2 29.98 -20.38 -17.67
N SER A 3 28.83 -20.06 -18.26
CA SER A 3 28.64 -18.72 -18.86
C SER A 3 27.21 -18.19 -18.84
N GLU A 4 26.26 -18.90 -18.25
CA GLU A 4 24.86 -18.46 -18.18
C GLU A 4 24.41 -18.15 -16.73
N SER A 5 25.36 -18.04 -15.79
CA SER A 5 25.09 -17.67 -14.39
C SER A 5 25.34 -16.18 -14.13
N THR A 6 25.43 -15.35 -15.17
CA THR A 6 25.68 -13.90 -15.11
C THR A 6 24.52 -13.08 -15.68
N ALA A 7 23.31 -13.64 -15.69
CA ALA A 7 22.13 -12.81 -15.49
C ALA A 7 22.08 -12.43 -14.01
N GLU A 8 23.07 -11.69 -13.53
CA GLU A 8 22.89 -10.84 -12.37
C GLU A 8 21.70 -9.96 -12.74
N LEU A 9 20.53 -10.30 -12.19
CA LEU A 9 19.34 -9.47 -12.23
C LEU A 9 19.79 -8.13 -11.66
N LYS A 10 20.15 -7.23 -12.58
CA LYS A 10 20.60 -5.87 -12.28
C LYS A 10 19.44 -5.22 -11.58
N GLN A 11 19.39 -5.39 -10.26
CA GLN A 11 18.37 -4.86 -9.39
C GLN A 11 18.52 -3.36 -9.53
N LYS A 12 17.71 -2.78 -10.42
CA LYS A 12 17.78 -1.37 -10.74
C LYS A 12 17.58 -0.65 -9.41
N PRO A 13 18.53 0.17 -8.96
CA PRO A 13 18.35 0.88 -7.71
C PRO A 13 17.20 1.85 -7.92
N ASP A 14 15.99 1.42 -7.57
CA ASP A 14 14.81 2.26 -7.65
C ASP A 14 14.80 3.14 -6.41
N SER A 15 15.69 4.13 -6.45
CA SER A 15 15.99 5.07 -5.37
C SER A 15 15.10 6.31 -5.43
N THR A 16 13.93 6.21 -6.06
CA THR A 16 12.97 7.32 -6.09
C THR A 16 12.55 7.69 -4.67
N ILE A 17 12.46 8.98 -4.38
CA ILE A 17 12.06 9.50 -3.06
C ILE A 17 10.72 8.89 -2.62
N PHE A 18 9.82 8.67 -3.58
CA PHE A 18 8.51 8.06 -3.34
C PHE A 18 8.61 6.62 -2.81
N ASN A 19 9.60 5.83 -3.21
CA ASN A 19 9.82 4.49 -2.64
C ASN A 19 10.21 4.56 -1.18
N LYS A 20 11.14 5.45 -0.82
CA LYS A 20 11.56 5.65 0.57
C LYS A 20 10.39 6.13 1.42
N LEU A 21 9.60 7.06 0.90
CA LEU A 21 8.37 7.53 1.56
C LEU A 21 7.37 6.39 1.74
N THR A 22 7.13 5.59 0.71
CA THR A 22 6.21 4.44 0.77
C THR A 22 6.66 3.42 1.82
N GLN A 23 7.96 3.07 1.86
CA GLN A 23 8.49 2.10 2.82
C GLN A 23 8.31 2.52 4.29
N VAL A 24 8.31 3.82 4.57
CA VAL A 24 8.17 4.35 5.94
C VAL A 24 6.72 4.72 6.26
N LEU A 25 6.05 5.46 5.38
CA LEU A 25 4.71 5.98 5.63
C LEU A 25 3.64 4.88 5.54
N LEU A 26 3.78 3.90 4.64
CA LEU A 26 2.80 2.81 4.51
C LEU A 26 2.59 2.05 5.84
N PRO A 27 3.64 1.52 6.50
CA PRO A 27 3.44 0.80 7.76
C PRO A 27 2.96 1.73 8.88
N ILE A 28 3.49 2.96 8.98
CA ILE A 28 3.08 3.92 10.01
C ILE A 28 1.58 4.25 9.87
N LEU A 29 1.12 4.61 8.68
CA LEU A 29 -0.28 4.94 8.42
C LEU A 29 -1.20 3.74 8.61
N THR A 30 -0.75 2.54 8.22
CA THR A 30 -1.53 1.30 8.39
C THR A 30 -1.70 0.95 9.88
N ILE A 31 -0.62 1.02 10.66
CA ILE A 31 -0.65 0.76 12.10
C ILE A 31 -1.51 1.79 12.82
N LEU A 32 -1.36 3.09 12.47
CA LEU A 32 -2.20 4.14 13.05
C LEU A 32 -3.67 3.98 12.66
N GLY A 33 -3.97 3.64 11.40
CA GLY A 33 -5.32 3.43 10.92
C GLY A 33 -6.04 2.32 11.69
N PHE A 34 -5.44 1.13 11.77
CA PHE A 34 -6.00 0.03 12.55
C PHE A 34 -6.00 0.31 14.05
N GLY A 35 -4.91 0.86 14.59
CA GLY A 35 -4.78 1.17 16.01
C GLY A 35 -5.84 2.16 16.50
N LEU A 36 -6.05 3.27 15.78
CA LEU A 36 -7.08 4.26 16.13
C LEU A 36 -8.49 3.70 15.99
N THR A 37 -8.74 2.87 14.96
CA THR A 37 -10.01 2.15 14.83
C THR A 37 -10.24 1.24 16.05
N SER A 38 -9.23 0.50 16.50
CA SER A 38 -9.30 -0.36 17.69
C SER A 38 -9.45 0.43 19.00
N PHE A 39 -8.89 1.64 19.09
CA PHE A 39 -9.05 2.52 20.26
C PHE A 39 -10.39 3.29 20.30
N LYS A 40 -11.40 2.84 19.53
CA LYS A 40 -12.72 3.48 19.45
C LYS A 40 -12.64 4.94 18.98
N ARG A 41 -11.64 5.25 18.14
CA ARG A 41 -11.53 6.50 17.36
C ARG A 41 -11.65 6.18 15.86
N PRO A 42 -12.78 5.55 15.41
CA PRO A 42 -12.95 5.13 14.04
C PRO A 42 -12.87 6.29 13.04
N GLU A 43 -13.22 7.51 13.41
CA GLU A 43 -13.05 8.70 12.59
C GLU A 43 -11.59 8.91 12.18
N LEU A 44 -10.67 8.95 13.14
CA LEU A 44 -9.26 9.11 12.81
C LEU A 44 -8.74 7.84 12.14
N GLY A 45 -9.14 6.65 12.61
CA GLY A 45 -8.74 5.38 12.02
C GLY A 45 -9.08 5.25 10.53
N LEU A 46 -10.29 5.67 10.13
CA LEU A 46 -10.74 5.66 8.74
C LEU A 46 -9.96 6.65 7.88
N ILE A 47 -9.68 7.85 8.37
CA ILE A 47 -8.86 8.85 7.66
C ILE A 47 -7.44 8.30 7.42
N PHE A 48 -6.80 7.77 8.46
CA PHE A 48 -5.43 7.22 8.34
C PHE A 48 -5.39 6.00 7.41
N ASN A 49 -6.40 5.12 7.47
CA ASN A 49 -6.52 4.00 6.55
C ASN A 49 -6.74 4.46 5.09
N LEU A 50 -7.52 5.53 4.87
CA LEU A 50 -7.73 6.11 3.55
C LEU A 50 -6.43 6.71 2.99
N LEU A 51 -5.68 7.45 3.80
CA LEU A 51 -4.37 7.98 3.41
C LEU A 51 -3.38 6.86 3.08
N ALA A 52 -3.40 5.76 3.83
CA ALA A 52 -2.56 4.59 3.55
C ALA A 52 -2.86 3.97 2.18
N GLN A 53 -4.09 4.09 1.65
CA GLN A 53 -4.44 3.51 0.35
C GLN A 53 -3.64 4.11 -0.81
N ILE A 54 -3.20 5.38 -0.73
CA ILE A 54 -2.34 6.00 -1.75
C ILE A 54 -1.04 5.21 -1.91
N PHE A 55 -0.44 4.84 -0.78
CA PHE A 55 0.81 4.08 -0.73
C PHE A 55 0.60 2.60 -1.05
N TRP A 56 -0.52 2.01 -0.61
CA TRP A 56 -0.88 0.65 -0.97
C TRP A 56 -1.08 0.50 -2.47
N LEU A 57 -1.81 1.42 -3.12
CA LEU A 57 -2.06 1.41 -4.56
C LEU A 57 -0.76 1.50 -5.35
N TYR A 58 0.14 2.40 -4.95
CA TYR A 58 1.46 2.49 -5.58
C TYR A 58 2.27 1.20 -5.40
N SER A 59 2.38 0.72 -4.16
CA SER A 59 3.18 -0.47 -3.82
C SER A 59 2.66 -1.72 -4.52
N SER A 60 1.33 -1.90 -4.56
CA SER A 60 0.72 -3.07 -5.17
C SER A 60 0.73 -3.00 -6.70
N TRP A 61 0.60 -1.81 -7.28
CA TRP A 61 0.82 -1.62 -8.72
C TRP A 61 2.25 -1.99 -9.12
N ARG A 62 3.26 -1.53 -8.36
CA ARG A 62 4.65 -1.92 -8.60
C ARG A 62 4.87 -3.43 -8.45
N ALA A 63 4.30 -4.04 -7.41
CA ALA A 63 4.36 -5.50 -7.22
C ALA A 63 3.74 -6.26 -8.41
N TRP A 64 2.65 -5.75 -8.99
CA TRP A 64 2.10 -6.31 -10.23
C TRP A 64 3.08 -6.13 -11.40
N LYS A 65 3.61 -4.93 -11.62
CA LYS A 65 4.48 -4.64 -12.78
C LYS A 65 5.84 -5.34 -12.73
N GLU A 66 6.40 -5.54 -11.55
CA GLU A 66 7.78 -6.03 -11.37
C GLU A 66 7.86 -7.48 -10.92
N ALA A 67 6.86 -7.97 -10.18
CA ALA A 67 6.83 -9.33 -9.63
C ALA A 67 5.61 -10.14 -10.09
N SER A 68 4.84 -9.65 -11.06
CA SER A 68 3.63 -10.28 -11.60
C SER A 68 2.58 -10.61 -10.52
N GLN A 69 2.62 -9.94 -9.38
CA GLN A 69 1.67 -10.13 -8.29
C GLN A 69 0.37 -9.37 -8.56
N VAL A 70 -0.43 -9.82 -9.52
CA VAL A 70 -1.71 -9.16 -9.87
C VAL A 70 -2.69 -9.18 -8.69
N GLY A 71 -2.70 -10.27 -7.92
CA GLY A 71 -3.65 -10.49 -6.83
C GLY A 71 -3.60 -9.39 -5.77
N ILE A 72 -2.40 -8.96 -5.36
CA ILE A 72 -2.26 -7.91 -4.35
C ILE A 72 -2.82 -6.58 -4.84
N PHE A 73 -2.61 -6.25 -6.12
CA PHE A 73 -3.15 -5.03 -6.71
C PHE A 73 -4.68 -5.03 -6.74
N ILE A 74 -5.30 -6.13 -7.20
CA ILE A 74 -6.76 -6.27 -7.21
C ILE A 74 -7.32 -6.18 -5.78
N THR A 75 -6.72 -6.88 -4.82
CA THR A 75 -7.12 -6.80 -3.41
C THR A 75 -7.01 -5.37 -2.88
N THR A 76 -5.95 -4.63 -3.22
CA THR A 76 -5.82 -3.22 -2.84
C THR A 76 -6.94 -2.36 -3.40
N LEU A 77 -7.37 -2.57 -4.65
CA LEU A 77 -8.49 -1.82 -5.24
C LEU A 77 -9.80 -2.05 -4.45
N PHE A 78 -10.08 -3.30 -4.07
CA PHE A 78 -11.24 -3.61 -3.24
C PHE A 78 -11.15 -3.00 -1.84
N ILE A 79 -9.99 -3.11 -1.19
CA ILE A 79 -9.79 -2.47 0.13
C ILE A 79 -9.95 -0.96 0.02
N THR A 80 -9.43 -0.35 -1.05
CA THR A 80 -9.59 1.10 -1.29
C THR A 80 -11.07 1.47 -1.39
N ALA A 81 -11.85 0.69 -2.14
CA ALA A 81 -13.30 0.90 -2.25
C ALA A 81 -14.02 0.77 -0.90
N VAL A 82 -13.70 -0.27 -0.12
CA VAL A 82 -14.28 -0.49 1.22
C VAL A 82 -13.93 0.63 2.19
N VAL A 83 -12.67 1.06 2.24
CA VAL A 83 -12.22 2.16 3.13
C VAL A 83 -12.86 3.48 2.70
N THR A 84 -12.93 3.75 1.41
CA THR A 84 -13.61 4.95 0.87
C THR A 84 -15.08 4.95 1.24
N PHE A 85 -15.75 3.80 1.06
CA PHE A 85 -17.15 3.64 1.47
C PHE A 85 -17.31 3.83 2.99
N GLY A 86 -16.42 3.27 3.81
CA GLY A 86 -16.42 3.46 5.26
C GLY A 86 -16.29 4.93 5.66
N VAL A 87 -15.43 5.69 4.98
CA VAL A 87 -15.33 7.15 5.18
C VAL A 87 -16.61 7.85 4.73
N ILE A 88 -17.17 7.54 3.56
CA ILE A 88 -18.42 8.17 3.14
C ILE A 88 -19.54 7.89 4.14
N ASN A 89 -19.67 6.63 4.57
CA ASN A 89 -20.70 6.20 5.51
C ASN A 89 -20.54 6.86 6.89
N TYR A 90 -19.32 7.06 7.39
CA TYR A 90 -19.16 7.63 8.72
C TYR A 90 -19.50 9.13 8.79
N TRP A 91 -19.23 9.90 7.73
CA TRP A 91 -19.44 11.36 7.75
C TRP A 91 -20.72 11.84 7.07
N PHE A 92 -21.29 11.08 6.13
CA PHE A 92 -22.39 11.56 5.29
C PHE A 92 -23.70 10.77 5.43
N ILE A 93 -23.70 9.64 6.15
CA ILE A 93 -24.89 8.80 6.39
C ILE A 93 -25.12 8.69 7.89
#